data_AF-A0A6B3C6X1-F1
#
_entry.id   AF-A0A6B3C6X1-F1
#
_cell.length_a   1.000
_cell.length_b   1.000
_cell.length_c   1.000
_cell.angle_alpha   90.00
_cell.angle_beta   90.00
_cell.angle_gamma   90.00
#
_symmetry.space_group_name_H-M   'P 1'
#
loop_
_entity.id
_entity.type
_entity.pdbx_description
1 polymer ?
#
loop_
_entity_poly.entity_id
_entity_poly.type
_entity_poly.pdbx_seq_one_letter_code
_entity_poly.pdbx_strand_id
1 'polypeptide(L)'
;MVRYVHHQLATIVEAGVAMAFAAPVVFGVRGLPRAESDKVLSLLGILGISTLFGLLAISVRSHWLGGEKRYLESVVPLTDPKATLPAPRESMRRSFDGSFVVFVALSSLVFGLLYDPWAIGWAVVFIPERIVKGVYMSSWERRHGVLVWCGKVEEQPLGKGQFLYSSARNTTPG
;
A
#
# COMPACT_ATOMS: atom_id res chain seq x y z
N MET A 1 -3.71 -14.25 6.71
CA MET A 1 -4.59 -13.20 6.19
C MET A 1 -4.24 -11.86 6.80
N VAL A 2 -4.49 -10.77 6.10
CA VAL A 2 -4.22 -9.39 6.51
C VAL A 2 -5.38 -8.52 6.03
N ARG A 3 -5.77 -7.51 6.81
CA ARG A 3 -6.81 -6.57 6.36
C ARG A 3 -6.28 -5.72 5.22
N TYR A 4 -7.04 -5.57 4.13
CA TYR A 4 -6.59 -4.84 2.95
C TYR A 4 -6.15 -3.40 3.29
N VAL A 5 -6.98 -2.69 4.06
CA VAL A 5 -6.70 -1.31 4.48
C VAL A 5 -5.43 -1.24 5.34
N HIS A 6 -5.18 -2.22 6.22
CA HIS A 6 -3.96 -2.22 7.03
C HIS A 6 -2.71 -2.46 6.18
N HIS A 7 -2.80 -3.31 5.16
CA HIS A 7 -1.71 -3.52 4.21
C HIS A 7 -1.37 -2.24 3.43
N GLN A 8 -2.38 -1.52 2.91
CA GLN A 8 -2.14 -0.25 2.21
C GLN A 8 -1.50 0.81 3.13
N LEU A 9 -1.93 0.89 4.39
CA LEU A 9 -1.37 1.82 5.38
C LEU A 9 0.05 1.42 5.81
N ALA A 10 0.32 0.11 5.93
CA ALA A 10 1.65 -0.39 6.27
C ALA A 10 2.68 0.03 5.22
N THR A 11 2.34 0.00 3.92
CA THR A 11 3.23 0.48 2.85
C THR A 11 3.63 1.95 3.01
N ILE A 12 2.75 2.80 3.53
CA ILE A 12 3.08 4.21 3.80
C ILE A 12 4.10 4.31 4.95
N VAL A 13 3.89 3.55 6.02
CA VAL A 13 4.82 3.49 7.16
C VAL A 13 6.17 2.93 6.71
N GLU A 14 6.17 1.86 5.92
CA GLU A 14 7.36 1.22 5.36
C GLU A 14 8.17 2.18 4.48
N ALA A 15 7.52 2.92 3.59
CA ALA A 15 8.17 3.94 2.77
C ALA A 15 8.80 5.05 3.63
N GLY A 16 8.11 5.46 4.70
CA GLY A 16 8.65 6.40 5.70
C GLY A 16 9.88 5.87 6.42
N VAL A 17 9.85 4.61 6.86
CA VAL A 17 10.99 3.93 7.50
C VAL A 17 12.16 3.84 6.53
N ALA A 18 11.92 3.45 5.28
CA ALA A 18 12.95 3.38 4.25
C ALA A 18 13.64 4.73 4.03
N MET A 19 12.87 5.82 3.97
CA MET A 19 13.43 7.17 3.87
C MET A 19 14.23 7.57 5.12
N ALA A 20 13.77 7.20 6.31
CA ALA A 20 14.48 7.48 7.56
C ALA A 20 15.87 6.82 7.61
N PHE A 21 16.04 5.65 6.98
CA PHE A 21 17.35 5.02 6.82
C PHE A 21 18.19 5.63 5.69
N ALA A 22 17.58 5.92 4.54
CA ALA A 22 18.31 6.41 3.37
C ALA A 22 18.78 7.86 3.51
N ALA A 23 17.95 8.73 4.11
CA ALA A 23 18.20 10.16 4.19
C ALA A 23 19.50 10.53 4.92
N PRO A 24 19.79 10.02 6.14
CA PRO A 24 21.03 10.35 6.83
C PRO A 24 22.29 9.98 6.04
N VAL A 25 22.27 8.83 5.36
CA VAL A 25 23.41 8.35 4.58
C VAL A 25 23.65 9.25 3.37
N VAL A 26 22.61 9.52 2.58
CA VAL A 26 22.75 10.33 1.37
C VAL A 26 23.09 11.77 1.72
N PHE A 27 22.44 12.35 2.72
CA PHE A 27 22.72 13.73 3.13
C PHE A 27 24.11 13.88 3.76
N GLY A 28 24.59 12.85 4.47
CA GLY A 28 25.96 12.84 4.99
C GLY A 28 27.01 12.83 3.87
N VAL A 29 26.75 12.09 2.78
CA VAL A 29 27.71 11.95 1.66
C VAL A 29 27.61 13.10 0.65
N ARG A 30 26.39 13.50 0.27
CA ARG A 30 26.14 14.48 -0.80
C ARG A 30 25.71 15.85 -0.32
N GLY A 31 25.53 16.03 0.99
CA GLY A 31 24.99 17.26 1.57
C GLY A 31 23.48 17.33 1.49
N LEU A 32 22.92 18.39 2.09
CA LEU A 32 21.48 18.61 2.12
C LEU A 32 20.96 19.04 0.74
N PRO A 33 19.79 18.53 0.32
CA PRO A 33 19.14 18.99 -0.90
C PRO A 33 18.83 20.50 -0.78
N ARG A 34 19.24 21.26 -1.79
CA ARG A 34 18.85 22.68 -1.90
C ARG A 34 17.43 22.76 -2.45
N ALA A 35 16.61 23.62 -1.83
CA ALA A 35 15.23 23.84 -2.24
C ALA A 35 15.18 24.68 -3.53
N GLU A 36 15.37 24.00 -4.66
CA GLU A 36 15.17 24.54 -6.00
C GLU A 36 13.71 24.28 -6.42
N SER A 37 13.02 25.33 -6.88
CA SER A 37 11.59 25.31 -7.22
C SER A 37 11.24 24.19 -8.22
N ASP A 38 12.12 23.97 -9.17
CA ASP A 38 12.00 23.03 -10.27
C ASP A 38 12.08 21.56 -9.80
N LYS A 39 12.86 21.28 -8.75
CA LYS A 39 12.93 19.95 -8.13
C LYS A 39 11.68 19.65 -7.31
N VAL A 40 11.18 20.65 -6.59
CA VAL A 40 9.91 20.53 -5.84
C VAL A 40 8.74 20.30 -6.79
N LEU A 41 8.67 21.06 -7.89
CA LEU A 41 7.64 20.88 -8.91
C LEU A 41 7.70 19.49 -9.56
N SER A 42 8.92 18.98 -9.81
CA SER A 42 9.12 17.63 -10.35
C SER A 42 8.58 16.55 -9.40
N LEU A 43 8.84 16.67 -8.09
CA LEU A 43 8.31 15.75 -7.08
C LEU A 43 6.78 15.83 -6.97
N LEU A 44 6.21 17.03 -7.01
CA LEU A 44 4.76 17.23 -7.06
C LEU A 44 4.14 16.63 -8.33
N GLY A 45 4.80 16.74 -9.47
CA GLY A 45 4.38 16.10 -10.72
C GLY A 45 4.35 14.58 -10.60
N ILE A 46 5.41 13.99 -10.04
CA ILE A 46 5.50 12.54 -9.79
C ILE A 46 4.39 12.06 -8.83
N LEU A 47 4.14 12.82 -7.76
CA LEU A 47 3.04 12.57 -6.83
C LEU A 47 1.68 12.61 -7.53
N GLY A 48 1.45 13.61 -8.39
CA GLY A 48 0.24 13.74 -9.20
C GLY A 48 0.04 12.56 -10.14
N ILE A 49 1.10 12.13 -10.84
CA ILE A 49 1.06 10.96 -11.73
C ILE A 49 0.75 9.68 -10.94
N SER A 50 1.41 9.45 -9.80
CA SER A 50 1.13 8.31 -8.92
C SER A 50 -0.33 8.30 -8.43
N THR A 51 -0.86 9.47 -8.08
CA THR A 51 -2.28 9.63 -7.72
C THR A 51 -3.19 9.24 -8.88
N LEU A 52 -2.88 9.70 -10.10
CA LEU A 52 -3.63 9.35 -11.30
C LEU A 52 -3.61 7.84 -11.57
N PHE A 53 -2.46 7.17 -11.40
CA PHE A 53 -2.37 5.71 -11.49
C PHE A 53 -3.24 5.01 -10.45
N GLY A 54 -3.25 5.50 -9.20
CA GLY A 54 -4.16 4.99 -8.17
C GLY A 54 -5.63 5.14 -8.57
N LEU A 55 -6.00 6.31 -9.09
CA LEU A 55 -7.36 6.58 -9.58
C LEU A 55 -7.74 5.70 -10.78
N LEU A 56 -6.81 5.47 -11.70
CA LEU A 56 -7.00 4.56 -12.83
C LEU A 56 -7.16 3.11 -12.36
N ALA A 57 -6.36 2.66 -11.40
CA ALA A 57 -6.43 1.30 -10.87
C ALA A 57 -7.78 1.00 -10.19
N ILE A 58 -8.39 1.99 -9.52
CA ILE A 58 -9.73 1.83 -8.93
C ILE A 58 -10.86 1.99 -9.97
N SER A 59 -10.64 2.77 -11.04
CA SER A 59 -11.69 3.10 -12.02
C SER A 59 -11.78 2.07 -13.16
N VAL A 60 -10.64 1.48 -13.52
CA VAL A 60 -10.51 0.63 -14.71
C VAL A 60 -10.64 -0.84 -14.33
N ARG A 61 -11.50 -1.59 -15.06
CA ARG A 61 -11.75 -3.03 -14.86
C ARG A 61 -10.62 -3.94 -15.41
N SER A 62 -9.53 -3.35 -15.91
CA SER A 62 -8.47 -4.07 -16.64
C SER A 62 -7.44 -4.67 -15.71
N HIS A 63 -7.10 -5.94 -15.94
CA HIS A 63 -6.06 -6.69 -15.23
C HIS A 63 -4.65 -6.05 -15.40
N TRP A 64 -4.43 -5.33 -16.50
CA TRP A 64 -3.11 -4.79 -16.85
C TRP A 64 -2.67 -3.61 -15.96
N LEU A 65 -3.62 -2.90 -15.34
CA LEU A 65 -3.38 -1.75 -14.45
C LEU A 65 -3.68 -2.07 -12.97
N GLY A 66 -3.80 -3.35 -12.61
CA GLY A 66 -4.14 -3.77 -11.25
C GLY A 66 -5.60 -3.46 -10.88
N GLY A 67 -6.54 -3.64 -11.82
CA GLY A 67 -7.96 -3.30 -11.67
C GLY A 67 -8.64 -3.90 -10.43
N GLU A 68 -8.73 -3.10 -9.37
CA GLU A 68 -9.29 -3.49 -8.07
C GLU A 68 -10.80 -3.69 -8.12
N LYS A 69 -11.49 -2.99 -9.03
CA LYS A 69 -12.94 -3.06 -9.18
C LYS A 69 -13.43 -4.48 -9.51
N ARG A 70 -12.67 -5.24 -10.31
CA ARG A 70 -13.01 -6.64 -10.63
C ARG A 70 -12.83 -7.54 -9.41
N TYR A 71 -11.79 -7.30 -8.60
CA TYR A 71 -11.56 -8.06 -7.37
C TYR A 71 -12.63 -7.79 -6.32
N LEU A 72 -13.18 -6.57 -6.28
CA LEU A 72 -14.32 -6.20 -5.42
C LEU A 72 -15.65 -6.83 -5.85
N GLU A 73 -15.91 -6.92 -7.16
CA GLU A 73 -17.07 -7.63 -7.70
C GLU A 73 -17.01 -9.14 -7.43
N SER A 74 -15.81 -9.69 -7.21
CA SER A 74 -15.57 -11.12 -7.01
C SER A 74 -15.20 -11.50 -5.57
N VAL A 75 -15.44 -10.64 -4.58
CA VAL A 75 -15.04 -10.92 -3.19
C VAL A 75 -15.85 -12.09 -2.66
N VAL A 76 -15.16 -13.14 -2.22
CA VAL A 76 -15.80 -14.35 -1.71
C VAL A 76 -16.04 -14.21 -0.21
N PRO A 77 -17.27 -14.40 0.29
CA PRO A 77 -17.53 -14.40 1.72
C PRO A 77 -16.84 -15.58 2.40
N LEU A 78 -16.17 -15.30 3.52
CA LEU A 78 -15.57 -16.31 4.39
C LEU A 78 -16.66 -17.16 5.05
N THR A 79 -16.52 -18.48 4.94
CA THR A 79 -17.49 -19.44 5.50
C THR A 79 -17.49 -19.44 7.03
N ASP A 80 -16.31 -19.37 7.67
CA ASP A 80 -16.18 -19.19 9.13
C ASP A 80 -15.18 -18.06 9.46
N PRO A 81 -15.67 -16.81 9.57
CA PRO A 81 -14.81 -15.68 9.91
C PRO A 81 -14.18 -15.78 11.31
N LYS A 82 -14.77 -16.50 12.26
CA LYS A 82 -14.25 -16.54 13.63
C LYS A 82 -13.06 -17.49 13.77
N ALA A 83 -13.04 -18.57 12.99
CA ALA A 83 -11.93 -19.51 12.97
C ALA A 83 -10.72 -18.99 12.17
N THR A 84 -10.95 -18.24 11.08
CA THR A 84 -9.89 -17.91 10.12
C THR A 84 -9.28 -16.52 10.29
N LEU A 85 -10.00 -15.58 10.91
CA LEU A 85 -9.53 -14.20 11.00
C LEU A 85 -8.50 -14.01 12.11
N PRO A 86 -7.33 -13.42 11.81
CA PRO A 86 -6.35 -13.11 12.83
C PRO A 86 -6.85 -11.98 13.74
N ALA A 87 -6.37 -11.97 14.99
CA ALA A 87 -6.63 -10.88 15.92
C ALA A 87 -6.22 -9.52 15.30
N PRO A 88 -6.91 -8.41 15.62
CA PRO A 88 -6.65 -7.11 14.98
C PRO A 88 -5.18 -6.66 15.03
N ARG A 89 -4.50 -6.86 16.17
CA ARG A 89 -3.07 -6.53 16.35
C ARG A 89 -2.16 -7.40 15.48
N GLU A 90 -2.51 -8.67 15.33
CA GLU A 90 -1.74 -9.63 14.53
C GLU A 90 -1.87 -9.35 13.03
N SER A 91 -3.07 -8.95 12.59
CA SER A 91 -3.30 -8.44 11.22
C SER A 91 -2.43 -7.23 10.91
N MET A 92 -2.32 -6.28 11.85
CA MET A 92 -1.48 -5.09 11.67
C MET A 92 0.01 -5.42 11.59
N ARG A 93 0.51 -6.31 12.46
CA ARG A 93 1.91 -6.78 12.42
C ARG A 93 2.25 -7.49 11.10
N ARG A 94 1.36 -8.38 10.64
CA ARG A 94 1.55 -9.11 9.37
C ARG A 94 1.37 -8.24 8.13
N SER A 95 0.85 -7.02 8.28
CA SER A 95 0.77 -6.05 7.18
C SER A 95 2.13 -5.48 6.80
N PHE A 96 3.09 -5.51 7.74
CA PHE A 96 4.42 -4.94 7.57
C PHE A 96 5.35 -5.93 6.85
N ASP A 97 5.84 -5.56 5.67
CA ASP A 97 6.80 -6.31 4.88
C ASP A 97 8.19 -5.67 4.96
N GLY A 98 9.07 -6.27 5.78
CA GLY A 98 10.46 -5.83 5.89
C GLY A 98 11.23 -5.91 4.57
N SER A 99 10.85 -6.83 3.67
CA SER A 99 11.49 -6.96 2.35
C SER A 99 11.23 -5.75 1.48
N PHE A 100 9.99 -5.22 1.52
CA PHE A 100 9.63 -3.99 0.83
C PHE A 100 10.44 -2.79 1.37
N VAL A 101 10.58 -2.68 2.70
CA VAL A 101 11.41 -1.63 3.32
C VAL A 101 12.85 -1.70 2.81
N VAL A 102 13.47 -2.88 2.81
CA VAL A 102 14.85 -3.07 2.32
C VAL A 102 14.97 -2.70 0.85
N PHE A 103 14.03 -3.14 0.02
CA PHE A 103 14.02 -2.84 -1.41
C PHE A 103 13.91 -1.33 -1.70
N VAL A 104 12.97 -0.65 -1.03
CA VAL A 104 12.76 0.78 -1.19
C VAL A 104 13.95 1.56 -0.63
N ALA A 105 14.46 1.19 0.54
CA ALA A 105 15.60 1.85 1.16
C ALA A 105 16.86 1.73 0.29
N LEU A 106 17.16 0.53 -0.22
CA LEU A 106 18.31 0.30 -1.10
C LEU A 106 18.17 1.08 -2.41
N SER A 107 16.97 1.08 -3.01
CA SER A 107 16.71 1.85 -4.22
C SER A 107 16.89 3.35 -3.98
N SER A 108 16.31 3.88 -2.90
CA SER A 108 16.47 5.29 -2.51
C SER A 108 17.92 5.67 -2.23
N LEU A 109 18.72 4.77 -1.63
CA LEU A 109 20.16 4.96 -1.45
C LEU A 109 20.88 5.02 -2.80
N VAL A 110 20.64 4.07 -3.71
CA VAL A 110 21.25 4.04 -5.04
C VAL A 110 20.91 5.32 -5.81
N PHE A 111 19.64 5.71 -5.84
CA PHE A 111 19.21 6.93 -6.53
C PHE A 111 19.80 8.19 -5.89
N GLY A 112 19.74 8.30 -4.57
CA GLY A 112 20.27 9.44 -3.82
C GLY A 112 21.79 9.60 -3.95
N LEU A 113 22.54 8.49 -3.92
CA LEU A 113 24.00 8.48 -3.97
C LEU A 113 24.58 8.54 -5.38
N LEU A 114 23.84 8.16 -6.42
CA LEU A 114 24.33 8.19 -7.80
C LEU A 114 23.86 9.42 -8.57
N TYR A 115 22.62 9.88 -8.36
CA TYR A 115 22.02 10.94 -9.15
C TYR A 115 21.96 12.27 -8.41
N ASP A 116 21.10 12.38 -7.40
CA ASP A 116 20.80 13.65 -6.71
C ASP A 116 20.20 13.38 -5.32
N PRO A 117 20.52 14.16 -4.27
CA PRO A 117 19.90 14.01 -2.94
C PRO A 117 18.37 14.04 -2.93
N TRP A 118 17.73 14.75 -3.87
CA TRP A 118 16.27 14.74 -4.02
C TRP A 118 15.71 13.40 -4.49
N ALA A 119 16.53 12.56 -5.13
CA ALA A 119 16.10 11.28 -5.66
C ALA A 119 15.75 10.24 -4.57
N ILE A 120 16.08 10.51 -3.30
CA ILE A 120 15.57 9.74 -2.15
C ILE A 120 14.04 9.77 -2.10
N GLY A 121 13.44 10.87 -2.58
CA GLY A 121 12.00 11.05 -2.72
C GLY A 121 11.31 10.02 -3.63
N TRP A 122 12.07 9.17 -4.33
CA TRP A 122 11.55 7.99 -5.03
C TRP A 122 10.61 7.13 -4.17
N ALA A 123 10.91 6.96 -2.87
CA ALA A 123 10.06 6.19 -1.95
C ALA A 123 8.63 6.76 -1.86
N VAL A 124 8.47 8.08 -2.06
CA VAL A 124 7.19 8.78 -2.00
C VAL A 124 6.28 8.41 -3.17
N VAL A 125 6.83 7.91 -4.30
CA VAL A 125 6.05 7.44 -5.46
C VAL A 125 5.01 6.39 -5.06
N PHE A 126 5.32 5.55 -4.08
CA PHE A 126 4.44 4.48 -3.64
C PHE A 126 3.30 4.95 -2.74
N ILE A 127 3.32 6.19 -2.24
CA ILE A 127 2.35 6.63 -1.22
C ILE A 127 0.98 6.98 -1.81
N PRO A 128 0.86 7.83 -2.85
CA PRO A 128 -0.45 8.32 -3.30
C PRO A 128 -1.37 7.21 -3.80
N GLU A 129 -0.86 6.30 -4.61
CA GLU A 129 -1.61 5.14 -5.10
C GLU A 129 -2.22 4.33 -3.94
N ARG A 130 -1.43 4.09 -2.89
CA ARG A 130 -1.84 3.31 -1.71
C ARG A 130 -2.88 4.04 -0.88
N ILE A 131 -2.75 5.37 -0.75
CA ILE A 131 -3.78 6.22 -0.11
C ILE A 131 -5.09 6.12 -0.87
N VAL A 132 -5.07 6.31 -2.20
CA VAL A 132 -6.28 6.27 -3.04
C VAL A 132 -6.99 4.92 -2.87
N LYS A 133 -6.24 3.82 -2.97
CA LYS A 133 -6.75 2.45 -2.79
C LYS A 133 -7.30 2.21 -1.38
N GLY A 134 -6.57 2.65 -0.36
CA GLY A 134 -6.98 2.53 1.04
C GLY A 134 -8.27 3.29 1.36
N VAL A 135 -8.40 4.53 0.88
CA VAL A 135 -9.61 5.36 1.04
C VAL A 135 -10.80 4.77 0.28
N TYR A 136 -10.57 4.34 -0.96
CA TYR A 136 -11.60 3.70 -1.77
C TYR A 136 -12.12 2.42 -1.10
N MET A 137 -11.22 1.53 -0.68
CA MET A 137 -11.60 0.30 0.01
C MET A 137 -12.32 0.58 1.32
N SER A 138 -11.82 1.51 2.15
CA SER A 138 -12.48 1.90 3.41
C SER A 138 -13.90 2.44 3.18
N SER A 139 -14.08 3.24 2.12
CA SER A 139 -15.40 3.75 1.73
C SER A 139 -16.33 2.63 1.25
N TRP A 140 -15.79 1.66 0.50
CA TRP A 140 -16.53 0.50 0.01
C TRP A 140 -16.95 -0.43 1.15
N GLU A 141 -16.04 -0.76 2.09
CA GLU A 141 -16.29 -1.55 3.31
C GLU A 141 -17.44 -0.93 4.11
N ARG A 142 -17.42 0.40 4.31
CA ARG A 142 -18.48 1.13 5.02
C ARG A 142 -19.82 1.05 4.32
N ARG A 143 -19.85 1.19 2.99
CA ARG A 143 -21.11 1.14 2.20
C ARG A 143 -21.75 -0.26 2.21
N HIS A 144 -20.95 -1.32 2.26
CA HIS A 144 -21.45 -2.70 2.16
C HIS A 144 -21.51 -3.43 3.50
N GLY A 145 -21.07 -2.81 4.61
CA GLY A 145 -21.11 -3.40 5.94
C GLY A 145 -20.16 -4.59 6.14
N VAL A 146 -19.15 -4.74 5.29
CA VAL A 146 -18.20 -5.86 5.29
C VAL A 146 -16.77 -5.38 5.46
N LEU A 147 -15.88 -6.29 5.86
CA LEU A 147 -14.43 -6.08 5.92
C LEU A 147 -13.75 -6.93 4.85
N VAL A 148 -12.73 -6.36 4.18
CA VAL A 148 -12.00 -7.05 3.12
C VAL A 148 -10.62 -7.49 3.59
N TRP A 149 -10.31 -8.75 3.29
CA TRP A 149 -9.10 -9.45 3.72
C TRP A 149 -8.32 -9.95 2.51
N CYS A 150 -7.00 -9.80 2.58
CA CYS A 150 -6.04 -10.33 1.62
C CYS A 150 -5.27 -11.50 2.24
N GLY A 151 -4.96 -12.52 1.44
CA GLY A 151 -4.17 -13.68 1.85
C GLY A 151 -4.78 -14.99 1.36
N LYS A 152 -4.29 -16.11 1.88
CA LYS A 152 -4.76 -17.46 1.53
C LYS A 152 -5.40 -18.12 2.75
N VAL A 153 -6.53 -18.80 2.54
CA VAL A 153 -7.11 -19.77 3.49
C VAL A 153 -7.00 -21.15 2.83
N GLU A 154 -6.43 -22.12 3.54
CA GLU A 154 -6.26 -23.48 2.99
C GLU A 154 -7.60 -24.20 2.83
N GLU A 155 -8.51 -24.00 3.78
CA GLU A 155 -9.85 -24.60 3.79
C GLU A 155 -10.80 -24.01 2.73
N GLN A 156 -10.53 -22.79 2.27
CA GLN A 156 -11.35 -22.10 1.26
C GLN A 156 -10.44 -21.42 0.23
N PRO A 157 -9.74 -22.17 -0.64
CA PRO A 157 -8.82 -21.59 -1.61
C PRO A 157 -9.55 -20.73 -2.63
N LEU A 158 -9.02 -19.55 -2.94
CA LEU A 158 -9.57 -18.68 -3.98
C LEU A 158 -9.31 -19.26 -5.37
N GLY A 159 -10.28 -19.09 -6.28
CA GLY A 159 -10.14 -19.48 -7.68
C GLY A 159 -9.11 -18.61 -8.42
N LYS A 160 -8.71 -19.02 -9.64
CA LYS A 160 -7.77 -18.24 -10.47
C LYS A 160 -8.29 -16.81 -10.66
N GLY A 161 -7.48 -15.83 -10.27
CA GLY A 161 -7.81 -14.41 -10.38
C GLY A 161 -8.65 -13.85 -9.23
N GLN A 162 -8.83 -14.59 -8.13
CA GLN A 162 -9.40 -14.07 -6.89
C GLN A 162 -8.31 -13.98 -5.81
N PHE A 163 -8.27 -12.86 -5.11
CA PHE A 163 -7.25 -12.59 -4.07
C PHE A 163 -7.85 -12.03 -2.77
N LEU A 164 -9.16 -11.79 -2.73
CA LEU A 164 -9.84 -11.07 -1.67
C LEU A 164 -10.99 -11.90 -1.09
N TYR A 165 -11.09 -11.86 0.24
CA TYR A 165 -12.20 -12.41 1.00
C TYR A 165 -12.96 -11.29 1.71
N SER A 166 -14.25 -11.50 1.96
CA SER A 166 -15.07 -10.62 2.80
C SER A 166 -15.50 -11.32 4.08
N SER A 167 -15.63 -10.56 5.15
CA SER A 167 -16.31 -10.99 6.37
C SER A 167 -17.34 -9.96 6.80
N ALA A 168 -18.38 -10.40 7.51
CA ALA A 168 -19.23 -9.46 8.23
C ALA A 168 -18.39 -8.62 9.18
N ARG A 169 -18.79 -7.35 9.35
CA ARG A 169 -18.22 -6.51 10.40
C ARG A 169 -18.73 -7.06 11.73
N ASN A 170 -17.95 -7.88 12.41
CA ASN A 170 -18.28 -8.28 13.78
C ASN A 170 -18.40 -6.98 14.59
N THR A 171 -19.63 -6.63 14.97
CA THR A 171 -19.88 -5.60 15.98
C THR A 171 -19.41 -6.19 17.29
N THR A 172 -18.12 -6.11 17.58
CA THR A 172 -17.64 -6.33 18.93
C THR A 172 -18.25 -5.21 19.78
N PRO A 173 -19.04 -5.51 20.82
CA PRO A 173 -19.45 -4.49 21.78
C PRO A 173 -18.16 -3.95 22.39
N GLY A 174 -17.97 -2.63 22.30
CA GLY A 174 -16.95 -1.92 23.05
C GLY A 174 -17.29 -1.91 24.53
#